data_AF-A0A1F4V7R4-F1
#
_entry.id   AF-A0A1F4V7R4-F1
#
_cell.length_a   1.000
_cell.length_b   1.000
_cell.length_c   1.000
_cell.angle_alpha   90.00
_cell.angle_beta   90.00
_cell.angle_gamma   90.00
#
_symmetry.space_group_name_H-M   'P 1'
#
loop_
_entity.id
_entity.type
_entity.pdbx_description
1 polymer ?
#
loop_
_entity_poly.entity_id
_entity_poly.type
_entity_poly.pdbx_seq_one_letter_code
_entity_poly.pdbx_strand_id
1 'polypeptide(L)'
;MTQTQNDRTKITFVSNIADVSLSYLLELMIALGSYREGLVLVGGWVPYLLLKEYQPSDVDFRHVGSKDIDIAVNPKLVDEKGYSSILEILKQHGYEPKLDVQGKPVQHSFVKNVVTSKGDEQIQIDFLGPEYGGTQKNKRHQRIQEDFLVRKVRGADVMFDHTVDVALEGKLPDGAEGRTNIKMADIVGIMTMKGIVIGSRYKQKDAYDIHSLVLYYKSGPYIVAEEIRPFKEHGLIKEAIESIHDKFRSREAEGPSWVADFQEAAGELREQVKTQAYLQVQRFLTALYEPPQPPKKEDVQVPDDIPVLDIEPGVGRSGGPSGYFVHFQAINTGDKVAIDCHWGIRGFGYERRSPEVFILRPGKKKQLEYKISDEPVFNEPVPELNIFFEYQNNKGVSFFTRRELVLEKVPSGAFYNITKVGQFHPAVVLTDSKIRRISEPYVPQGNFTTEVIVDVEVKGKIKQIKMGFAPGLPGVFGFLKGQFVHDDERVKAALSELAQRKVRNMLRTDSLNDYIFSSDDLPDRNKSGFDAYVSLRDSLDR
;
A
#
# COMPACT_ATOMS: atom_id res chain seq x y z
N MET A 1 -44.35 0.52 -11.82
CA MET A 1 -43.24 0.77 -12.75
C MET A 1 -41.98 0.24 -12.10
N THR A 2 -41.63 -1.00 -12.42
CA THR A 2 -40.47 -1.72 -11.93
C THR A 2 -39.22 -1.11 -12.56
N GLN A 3 -38.42 -0.38 -11.77
CA GLN A 3 -37.04 -0.09 -12.14
C GLN A 3 -36.29 -1.42 -12.17
N THR A 4 -35.79 -1.81 -13.34
CA THR A 4 -34.85 -2.91 -13.52
C THR A 4 -33.58 -2.60 -12.72
N GLN A 5 -33.41 -3.28 -11.59
CA GLN A 5 -32.42 -2.99 -10.57
C GLN A 5 -31.07 -3.71 -10.78
N ASN A 6 -30.75 -4.21 -11.99
CA ASN A 6 -29.67 -5.20 -12.18
C ASN A 6 -28.62 -4.95 -13.30
N ASP A 7 -28.51 -3.74 -13.87
CA ASP A 7 -27.65 -3.53 -15.06
C ASP A 7 -26.28 -2.89 -14.79
N ARG A 8 -25.85 -2.66 -13.54
CA ARG A 8 -24.62 -1.87 -13.25
C ARG A 8 -23.83 -2.28 -12.01
N THR A 9 -23.89 -3.53 -11.58
CA THR A 9 -23.08 -4.04 -10.46
C THR A 9 -21.83 -4.77 -10.97
N LYS A 10 -20.90 -5.13 -10.09
CA LYS A 10 -19.72 -5.95 -10.46
C LYS A 10 -20.11 -7.19 -11.29
N ILE A 11 -21.22 -7.87 -10.95
CA ILE A 11 -21.71 -9.05 -11.68
C ILE A 11 -22.05 -8.73 -13.15
N THR A 12 -22.59 -7.54 -13.45
CA THR A 12 -22.88 -7.15 -14.84
C THR A 12 -21.58 -7.05 -15.66
N PHE A 13 -20.47 -6.61 -15.06
CA PHE A 13 -19.16 -6.50 -15.73
C PHE A 13 -18.33 -7.79 -15.72
N VAL A 14 -18.67 -8.75 -14.86
CA VAL A 14 -18.15 -10.13 -14.88
C VAL A 14 -18.80 -10.96 -16.01
N SER A 15 -19.88 -10.45 -16.62
CA SER A 15 -20.29 -10.93 -17.94
C SER A 15 -19.28 -10.47 -18.99
N ASN A 16 -18.99 -11.31 -19.98
CA ASN A 16 -18.06 -11.09 -21.10
C ASN A 16 -18.20 -9.73 -21.84
N ILE A 17 -19.18 -8.88 -21.50
CA ILE A 17 -19.42 -7.58 -22.13
C ILE A 17 -18.26 -6.59 -21.95
N ALA A 18 -17.52 -6.62 -20.83
CA ALA A 18 -16.36 -5.76 -20.65
C ALA A 18 -15.23 -6.18 -21.61
N ASP A 19 -14.92 -7.47 -21.70
CA ASP A 19 -13.89 -7.96 -22.64
C ASP A 19 -14.32 -7.73 -24.11
N VAL A 20 -15.61 -7.89 -24.43
CA VAL A 20 -16.17 -7.52 -25.75
C VAL A 20 -16.04 -6.01 -26.00
N SER A 21 -16.39 -5.15 -25.03
CA SER A 21 -16.21 -3.70 -25.17
C SER A 21 -14.73 -3.33 -25.36
N LEU A 22 -13.80 -4.03 -24.70
CA LEU A 22 -12.37 -3.83 -24.89
C LEU A 22 -11.90 -4.21 -26.30
N SER A 23 -12.43 -5.28 -26.90
CA SER A 23 -12.10 -5.66 -28.28
C SER A 23 -12.62 -4.63 -29.29
N TYR A 24 -13.82 -4.08 -29.07
CA TYR A 24 -14.36 -2.99 -29.90
C TYR A 24 -13.62 -1.65 -29.67
N LEU A 25 -13.14 -1.37 -28.46
CA LEU A 25 -12.24 -0.23 -28.21
C LEU A 25 -10.96 -0.37 -29.05
N LEU A 26 -10.37 -1.57 -29.09
CA LEU A 26 -9.18 -1.83 -29.90
C LEU A 26 -9.46 -1.69 -31.41
N GLU A 27 -10.54 -2.28 -31.92
CA GLU A 27 -10.99 -2.12 -33.32
C GLU A 27 -11.15 -0.63 -33.68
N LEU A 28 -11.87 0.11 -32.85
CA LEU A 28 -12.14 1.52 -33.04
C LEU A 28 -10.86 2.37 -33.07
N MET A 29 -9.94 2.13 -32.14
CA MET A 29 -8.70 2.90 -32.05
C MET A 29 -7.71 2.57 -33.19
N ILE A 30 -7.81 1.37 -33.78
CA ILE A 30 -7.11 1.04 -35.03
C ILE A 30 -7.74 1.81 -36.19
N ALA A 31 -9.07 1.76 -36.32
CA ALA A 31 -9.82 2.43 -37.39
C ALA A 31 -9.61 3.95 -37.39
N LEU A 32 -9.54 4.56 -36.20
CA LEU A 32 -9.32 5.99 -36.02
C LEU A 32 -7.84 6.39 -35.97
N GLY A 33 -6.92 5.53 -36.42
CA GLY A 33 -5.47 5.73 -36.30
C GLY A 33 -4.95 7.06 -36.88
N SER A 34 -5.59 7.60 -37.94
CA SER A 34 -5.23 8.91 -38.51
C SER A 34 -5.51 10.10 -37.59
N TYR A 35 -6.40 9.93 -36.61
CA TYR A 35 -6.82 10.97 -35.67
C TYR A 35 -6.23 10.78 -34.27
N ARG A 36 -5.40 9.73 -34.05
CA ARG A 36 -4.96 9.28 -32.72
C ARG A 36 -4.36 10.39 -31.84
N GLU A 37 -3.67 11.36 -32.43
CA GLU A 37 -3.02 12.45 -31.67
C GLU A 37 -4.05 13.39 -31.02
N GLY A 38 -5.24 13.49 -31.61
CA GLY A 38 -6.35 14.30 -31.10
C GLY A 38 -7.40 13.51 -30.31
N LEU A 39 -7.23 12.20 -30.12
CA LEU A 39 -8.18 11.34 -29.42
C LEU A 39 -7.56 10.84 -28.12
N VAL A 40 -8.21 11.13 -27.00
CA VAL A 40 -7.77 10.70 -25.66
C VAL A 40 -8.83 9.79 -25.06
N LEU A 41 -8.46 8.55 -24.73
CA LEU A 41 -9.33 7.63 -24.01
C LEU A 41 -9.55 8.16 -22.58
N VAL A 42 -10.82 8.28 -22.21
CA VAL A 42 -11.28 8.76 -20.89
C VAL A 42 -12.31 7.80 -20.30
N GLY A 43 -12.95 8.18 -19.19
CA GLY A 43 -14.08 7.43 -18.65
C GLY A 43 -13.73 6.09 -18.01
N GLY A 44 -14.62 5.11 -18.14
CA GLY A 44 -14.56 3.86 -17.36
C GLY A 44 -13.43 2.88 -17.73
N TRP A 45 -12.85 3.01 -18.91
CA TRP A 45 -11.74 2.15 -19.35
C TRP A 45 -10.38 2.58 -18.81
N VAL A 46 -10.22 3.87 -18.47
CA VAL A 46 -8.94 4.39 -17.97
C VAL A 46 -8.51 3.72 -16.67
N PRO A 47 -9.36 3.59 -15.61
CA PRO A 47 -8.95 2.89 -14.39
C PRO A 47 -8.48 1.46 -14.65
N TYR A 48 -9.10 0.76 -15.61
CA TYR A 48 -8.70 -0.59 -15.97
C TYR A 48 -7.32 -0.65 -16.61
N LEU A 49 -7.08 0.16 -17.65
CA LEU A 49 -5.81 0.15 -18.38
C LEU A 49 -4.68 0.76 -17.56
N LEU A 50 -4.95 1.83 -16.82
CA LEU A 50 -3.97 2.50 -15.97
C LEU A 50 -3.52 1.57 -14.84
N LEU A 51 -4.43 0.83 -14.20
CA LEU A 51 -4.05 -0.16 -13.19
C LEU A 51 -3.37 -1.38 -13.82
N LYS A 52 -3.81 -1.85 -14.99
CA LYS A 52 -3.10 -2.93 -15.71
C LYS A 52 -1.63 -2.58 -15.96
N GLU A 53 -1.34 -1.31 -16.27
CA GLU A 53 0.01 -0.84 -16.56
C GLU A 53 0.85 -0.56 -15.30
N TYR A 54 0.24 0.06 -14.28
CA TYR A 54 0.99 0.65 -13.15
C TYR A 54 0.76 -0.01 -11.79
N GLN A 55 -0.15 -0.97 -11.69
CA GLN A 55 -0.34 -1.72 -10.44
C GLN A 55 0.89 -2.61 -10.15
N PRO A 56 1.30 -2.76 -8.87
CA PRO A 56 2.37 -3.67 -8.51
C PRO A 56 2.05 -5.12 -8.92
N SER A 57 3.05 -5.84 -9.41
CA SER A 57 2.87 -7.17 -10.01
C SER A 57 2.41 -8.26 -9.03
N ASP A 58 2.51 -8.02 -7.73
CA ASP A 58 2.09 -8.92 -6.65
C ASP A 58 0.69 -8.64 -6.10
N VAL A 59 0.05 -7.57 -6.57
CA VAL A 59 -1.35 -7.30 -6.25
C VAL A 59 -2.22 -8.09 -7.23
N ASP A 60 -2.95 -9.09 -6.72
CA ASP A 60 -3.97 -9.81 -7.48
C ASP A 60 -5.30 -9.04 -7.49
N PHE A 61 -5.30 -7.90 -8.18
CA PHE A 61 -6.51 -7.11 -8.45
C PHE A 61 -6.66 -6.87 -9.94
N ARG A 62 -7.86 -7.10 -10.45
CA ARG A 62 -8.26 -6.70 -11.81
C ARG A 62 -9.49 -5.80 -11.70
N HIS A 63 -9.35 -4.58 -12.19
CA HIS A 63 -10.49 -3.67 -12.31
C HIS A 63 -11.57 -4.27 -13.22
N VAL A 64 -12.84 -3.93 -13.02
CA VAL A 64 -13.96 -4.55 -13.77
C VAL A 64 -14.09 -4.09 -15.23
N GLY A 65 -13.35 -3.05 -15.64
CA GLY A 65 -13.45 -2.48 -16.99
C GLY A 65 -14.71 -1.63 -17.20
N SER A 66 -15.12 -1.46 -18.45
CA SER A 66 -16.30 -0.68 -18.84
C SER A 66 -17.11 -1.35 -19.94
N LYS A 67 -18.36 -0.95 -20.09
CA LYS A 67 -19.20 -1.28 -21.25
C LYS A 67 -19.15 -0.14 -22.27
N ASP A 68 -19.22 1.08 -21.77
CA ASP A 68 -19.16 2.31 -22.56
C ASP A 68 -17.70 2.69 -22.85
N ILE A 69 -17.45 3.18 -24.06
CA ILE A 69 -16.17 3.73 -24.53
C ILE A 69 -16.29 5.25 -24.59
N ASP A 70 -15.54 5.96 -23.76
CA ASP A 70 -15.55 7.43 -23.74
C ASP A 70 -14.25 7.97 -24.36
N ILE A 71 -14.35 8.82 -25.39
CA ILE A 71 -13.19 9.42 -26.07
C ILE A 71 -13.32 10.94 -26.02
N ALA A 72 -12.35 11.61 -25.40
CA ALA A 72 -12.21 13.06 -25.47
C ALA A 72 -11.49 13.45 -26.77
N VAL A 73 -12.05 14.42 -27.48
CA VAL A 73 -11.57 14.88 -28.77
C VAL A 73 -10.98 16.28 -28.63
N ASN A 74 -9.68 16.41 -28.92
CA ASN A 74 -9.00 17.70 -28.91
C ASN A 74 -9.21 18.40 -30.26
N PRO A 75 -10.04 19.46 -30.35
CA PRO A 75 -10.33 20.15 -31.60
C PRO A 75 -9.10 20.84 -32.21
N LYS A 76 -8.02 21.04 -31.47
CA LYS A 76 -6.78 21.64 -31.99
C LYS A 76 -5.93 20.65 -32.80
N LEU A 77 -6.14 19.35 -32.60
CA LEU A 77 -5.32 18.28 -33.17
C LEU A 77 -6.09 17.40 -34.16
N VAL A 78 -7.42 17.54 -34.22
CA VAL A 78 -8.26 16.91 -35.24
C VAL A 78 -8.49 17.92 -36.36
N ASP A 79 -7.95 17.65 -37.55
CA ASP A 79 -8.16 18.47 -38.74
C ASP A 79 -9.39 18.00 -39.56
N GLU A 80 -9.84 18.86 -40.48
CA GLU A 80 -10.88 18.53 -41.48
C GLU A 80 -10.29 17.81 -42.71
N LYS A 81 -8.99 17.48 -42.74
CA LYS A 81 -8.26 17.04 -43.95
C LYS A 81 -7.95 15.55 -44.00
N GLY A 82 -8.40 14.76 -43.01
CA GLY A 82 -8.35 13.30 -43.10
C GLY A 82 -9.05 12.76 -44.35
N TYR A 83 -8.56 11.62 -44.88
CA TYR A 83 -9.11 11.00 -46.09
C TYR A 83 -10.59 10.58 -45.96
N SER A 84 -11.02 10.27 -44.73
CA SER A 84 -12.41 10.02 -44.34
C SER A 84 -12.69 10.69 -43.00
N SER A 85 -13.89 11.26 -42.80
CA SER A 85 -14.27 11.89 -41.53
C SER A 85 -14.42 10.85 -40.41
N ILE A 86 -14.36 11.27 -39.13
CA ILE A 86 -14.58 10.36 -37.99
C ILE A 86 -15.94 9.67 -38.12
N LEU A 87 -16.97 10.42 -38.56
CA LEU A 87 -18.33 9.91 -38.72
C LEU A 87 -18.42 8.86 -39.84
N GLU A 88 -17.71 9.07 -40.95
CA GLU A 88 -17.62 8.08 -42.04
C GLU A 88 -16.94 6.79 -41.58
N ILE A 89 -15.84 6.89 -40.83
CA ILE A 89 -15.12 5.73 -40.29
C ILE A 89 -16.03 4.93 -39.35
N LEU A 90 -16.74 5.60 -38.43
CA LEU A 90 -17.72 4.97 -37.54
C LEU A 90 -18.78 4.21 -38.32
N LYS A 91 -19.37 4.85 -39.35
CA LYS A 91 -20.40 4.23 -40.19
C LYS A 91 -19.87 3.01 -40.96
N GLN A 92 -18.64 3.08 -41.50
CA GLN A 92 -17.99 1.96 -42.17
C GLN A 92 -17.79 0.76 -41.24
N HIS A 93 -17.60 1.00 -39.94
CA HIS A 93 -17.44 -0.04 -38.92
C HIS A 93 -18.78 -0.44 -38.25
N GLY A 94 -19.92 -0.02 -38.81
CA GLY A 94 -21.25 -0.45 -38.36
C GLY A 94 -21.75 0.25 -37.10
N TYR A 95 -21.20 1.41 -36.74
CA TYR A 95 -21.75 2.25 -35.68
C TYR A 95 -22.83 3.18 -36.23
N GLU A 96 -23.93 3.28 -35.49
CA GLU A 96 -25.05 4.17 -35.80
C GLU A 96 -25.22 5.21 -34.69
N PRO A 97 -25.72 6.43 -34.98
CA PRO A 97 -26.02 7.40 -33.94
C PRO A 97 -27.03 6.84 -32.94
N LYS A 98 -26.74 6.99 -31.64
CA LYS A 98 -27.67 6.65 -30.57
C LYS A 98 -28.93 7.50 -30.70
N LEU A 99 -30.10 6.92 -30.49
CA LEU A 99 -31.36 7.66 -30.46
C LEU A 99 -31.70 8.08 -29.04
N ASP A 100 -32.20 9.30 -28.87
CA ASP A 100 -32.78 9.76 -27.61
C ASP A 100 -34.19 9.18 -27.40
N VAL A 101 -34.83 9.54 -26.28
CA VAL A 101 -36.19 9.08 -25.93
C VAL A 101 -37.28 9.51 -26.93
N GLN A 102 -36.98 10.48 -27.81
CA GLN A 102 -37.88 10.95 -28.86
C GLN A 102 -37.53 10.35 -30.24
N GLY A 103 -36.57 9.43 -30.31
CA GLY A 103 -36.09 8.84 -31.55
C GLY A 103 -35.17 9.76 -32.37
N LYS A 104 -34.63 10.84 -31.77
CA LYS A 104 -33.73 11.75 -32.46
C LYS A 104 -32.26 11.34 -32.27
N PRO A 105 -31.41 11.46 -33.31
CA PRO A 105 -29.98 11.18 -33.19
C PRO A 105 -29.27 12.05 -32.15
N VAL A 106 -28.54 11.41 -31.24
CA VAL A 106 -27.61 12.01 -30.29
C VAL A 106 -26.25 12.14 -30.98
N GLN A 107 -25.92 13.37 -31.39
CA GLN A 107 -24.79 13.63 -32.30
C GLN A 107 -23.40 13.20 -31.79
N HIS A 108 -23.25 13.03 -30.47
CA HIS A 108 -21.99 12.69 -29.82
C HIS A 108 -21.92 11.26 -29.31
N SER A 109 -22.95 10.44 -29.55
CA SER A 109 -23.07 9.09 -29.00
C SER A 109 -23.44 8.12 -30.10
N PHE A 110 -22.70 7.03 -30.19
CA PHE A 110 -22.84 6.02 -31.25
C PHE A 110 -22.98 4.65 -30.63
N VAL A 111 -23.72 3.77 -31.28
CA VAL A 111 -24.01 2.43 -30.80
C VAL A 111 -23.77 1.39 -31.88
N LYS A 112 -23.36 0.19 -31.47
CA LYS A 112 -23.23 -0.99 -32.32
C LYS A 112 -23.86 -2.17 -31.58
N ASN A 113 -24.82 -2.83 -32.22
CA ASN A 113 -25.42 -4.04 -31.68
C ASN A 113 -24.47 -5.22 -31.94
N VAL A 114 -24.25 -6.04 -30.92
CA VAL A 114 -23.27 -7.13 -30.94
C VAL A 114 -23.88 -8.36 -30.31
N VAL A 115 -23.56 -9.53 -30.83
CA VAL A 115 -24.01 -10.80 -30.26
C VAL A 115 -22.94 -11.31 -29.29
N THR A 116 -23.32 -11.57 -28.05
CA THR A 116 -22.44 -12.13 -27.02
C THR A 116 -22.89 -13.53 -26.62
N SER A 117 -22.09 -14.24 -25.84
CA SER A 117 -22.47 -15.54 -25.27
C SER A 117 -23.70 -15.49 -24.35
N LYS A 118 -24.16 -14.30 -23.94
CA LYS A 118 -25.36 -14.09 -23.12
C LYS A 118 -26.52 -13.44 -23.87
N GLY A 119 -26.38 -13.22 -25.18
CA GLY A 119 -27.40 -12.61 -26.04
C GLY A 119 -26.94 -11.30 -26.69
N ASP A 120 -27.91 -10.60 -27.28
CA ASP A 120 -27.69 -9.33 -27.96
C ASP A 120 -27.39 -8.23 -26.95
N GLU A 121 -26.28 -7.55 -27.17
CA GLU A 121 -25.79 -6.43 -26.37
C GLU A 121 -25.53 -5.24 -27.27
N GLN A 122 -25.37 -4.07 -26.66
CA GLN A 122 -25.06 -2.84 -27.38
C GLN A 122 -23.79 -2.21 -26.81
N ILE A 123 -22.79 -2.01 -27.65
CA ILE A 123 -21.60 -1.22 -27.33
C ILE A 123 -21.89 0.23 -27.64
N GLN A 124 -21.59 1.12 -26.70
CA GLN A 124 -21.78 2.56 -26.83
C GLN A 124 -20.42 3.27 -26.85
N ILE A 125 -20.26 4.22 -27.76
CA ILE A 125 -19.14 5.15 -27.82
C ILE A 125 -19.68 6.56 -27.59
N ASP A 126 -19.13 7.26 -26.60
CA ASP A 126 -19.43 8.66 -26.33
C ASP A 126 -18.21 9.52 -26.63
N PHE A 127 -18.39 10.51 -27.52
CA PHE A 127 -17.36 11.49 -27.84
C PHE A 127 -17.58 12.78 -27.05
N LEU A 128 -16.54 13.17 -26.33
CA LEU A 128 -16.54 14.30 -25.41
C LEU A 128 -15.61 15.39 -25.94
N GLY A 129 -15.92 16.65 -25.66
CA GLY A 129 -15.09 17.78 -26.04
C GLY A 129 -14.86 18.75 -24.90
N PRO A 130 -13.91 19.68 -25.08
CA PRO A 130 -13.60 20.69 -24.08
C PRO A 130 -14.80 21.58 -23.76
N GLU A 131 -14.86 22.07 -22.53
CA GLU A 131 -15.83 23.08 -22.12
C GLU A 131 -15.49 24.44 -22.78
N TYR A 132 -14.19 24.70 -22.95
CA TYR A 132 -13.64 25.96 -23.46
C TYR A 132 -13.11 25.84 -24.89
N GLY A 133 -12.98 26.98 -25.56
CA GLY A 133 -12.57 27.05 -26.95
C GLY A 133 -13.69 26.66 -27.92
N GLY A 134 -13.52 27.07 -29.19
CA GLY A 134 -14.46 26.75 -30.26
C GLY A 134 -15.83 27.41 -30.13
N THR A 135 -16.89 26.64 -29.84
CA THR A 135 -18.27 27.19 -29.76
C THR A 135 -18.49 27.97 -28.47
N GLN A 136 -19.47 28.89 -28.46
CA GLN A 136 -19.80 29.70 -27.29
C GLN A 136 -20.06 28.85 -26.03
N LYS A 137 -19.71 29.35 -24.84
CA LYS A 137 -19.82 28.65 -23.55
C LYS A 137 -21.24 28.13 -23.24
N ASN A 138 -22.28 28.83 -23.70
CA ASN A 138 -23.68 28.44 -23.51
C ASN A 138 -24.15 27.30 -24.45
N LYS A 139 -23.34 26.94 -25.47
CA LYS A 139 -23.64 25.82 -26.35
C LYS A 139 -23.18 24.52 -25.69
N ARG A 140 -24.06 23.51 -25.76
CA ARG A 140 -23.83 22.18 -25.17
C ARG A 140 -22.82 21.31 -25.94
N HIS A 141 -22.53 21.67 -27.19
CA HIS A 141 -21.69 20.86 -28.08
C HIS A 141 -20.55 21.67 -28.66
N GLN A 142 -19.43 20.99 -28.88
CA GLN A 142 -18.26 21.51 -29.57
C GLN A 142 -18.24 20.95 -30.99
N ARG A 143 -17.96 21.80 -31.97
CA ARG A 143 -17.75 21.37 -33.36
C ARG A 143 -16.31 20.91 -33.52
N ILE A 144 -16.15 19.70 -34.05
CA ILE A 144 -14.87 19.07 -34.34
C ILE A 144 -14.65 19.01 -35.87
N GLN A 145 -15.65 18.53 -36.61
CA GLN A 145 -15.68 18.54 -38.09
C GLN A 145 -17.04 19.11 -38.57
N GLU A 146 -17.23 19.30 -39.87
CA GLU A 146 -18.46 19.88 -40.46
C GLU A 146 -19.74 19.14 -40.00
N ASP A 147 -19.68 17.81 -39.94
CA ASP A 147 -20.76 16.89 -39.60
C ASP A 147 -20.59 16.21 -38.23
N PHE A 148 -19.55 16.58 -37.47
CA PHE A 148 -19.21 15.94 -36.20
C PHE A 148 -19.21 16.90 -35.01
N LEU A 149 -20.16 16.68 -34.09
CA LEU A 149 -20.37 17.46 -32.88
C LEU A 149 -20.20 16.58 -31.64
N VAL A 150 -19.37 17.02 -30.70
CA VAL A 150 -19.09 16.30 -29.45
C VAL A 150 -19.71 17.03 -28.26
N ARG A 151 -20.01 16.29 -27.19
CA ARG A 151 -20.60 16.88 -25.99
C ARG A 151 -19.54 17.61 -25.17
N LYS A 152 -19.79 18.88 -24.82
CA LYS A 152 -18.93 19.58 -23.88
C LYS A 152 -19.02 18.93 -22.50
N VAL A 153 -17.87 18.56 -21.93
CA VAL A 153 -17.77 17.99 -20.59
C VAL A 153 -16.79 18.79 -19.75
N ARG A 154 -17.24 19.17 -18.56
CA ARG A 154 -16.42 19.86 -17.57
C ARG A 154 -15.27 18.95 -17.13
N GLY A 155 -14.05 19.47 -17.13
CA GLY A 155 -12.84 18.70 -16.86
C GLY A 155 -12.16 18.10 -18.09
N ALA A 156 -12.80 18.11 -19.27
CA ALA A 156 -12.20 17.58 -20.49
C ALA A 156 -10.94 18.36 -20.93
N ASP A 157 -10.90 19.67 -20.70
CA ASP A 157 -9.74 20.50 -21.04
C ASP A 157 -8.46 20.08 -20.31
N VAL A 158 -8.58 19.68 -19.02
CA VAL A 158 -7.44 19.22 -18.20
C VAL A 158 -6.83 17.95 -18.78
N MET A 159 -7.64 17.08 -19.37
CA MET A 159 -7.18 15.79 -19.91
C MET A 159 -6.18 15.94 -21.03
N PHE A 160 -6.28 17.00 -21.84
CA PHE A 160 -5.39 17.17 -22.99
C PHE A 160 -3.95 17.50 -22.59
N ASP A 161 -3.75 18.01 -21.37
CA ASP A 161 -2.43 18.27 -20.78
C ASP A 161 -1.97 17.13 -19.86
N HIS A 162 -2.86 16.17 -19.56
CA HIS A 162 -2.67 15.07 -18.61
C HIS A 162 -2.94 13.72 -19.27
N THR A 163 -2.07 13.38 -20.23
CA THR A 163 -2.15 12.14 -21.01
C THR A 163 -0.90 11.28 -20.87
N VAL A 164 -1.09 9.97 -20.98
CA VAL A 164 -0.04 8.97 -21.17
C VAL A 164 -0.30 8.19 -22.47
N ASP A 165 0.77 7.88 -23.20
CA ASP A 165 0.70 6.99 -24.37
C ASP A 165 0.74 5.52 -23.90
N VAL A 166 -0.22 4.71 -24.33
CA VAL A 166 -0.36 3.30 -23.93
C VAL A 166 -0.48 2.41 -25.16
N ALA A 167 0.20 1.25 -25.13
CA ALA A 167 0.00 0.19 -26.11
C ALA A 167 -1.26 -0.60 -25.75
N LEU A 168 -2.31 -0.45 -26.56
CA LEU A 168 -3.53 -1.23 -26.45
C LEU A 168 -3.38 -2.51 -27.29
N GLU A 169 -3.41 -3.66 -26.63
CA GLU A 169 -3.20 -4.98 -27.23
C GLU A 169 -4.31 -5.95 -26.79
N GLY A 170 -4.74 -6.81 -27.71
CA GLY A 170 -5.78 -7.79 -27.43
C GLY A 170 -6.29 -8.52 -28.67
N LYS A 171 -7.41 -9.23 -28.50
CA LYS A 171 -8.15 -9.83 -29.61
C LYS A 171 -9.17 -8.84 -30.15
N LEU A 172 -9.24 -8.72 -31.46
CA LEU A 172 -10.29 -7.99 -32.18
C LEU A 172 -11.61 -8.78 -32.14
N PRO A 173 -12.75 -8.13 -32.47
CA PRO A 173 -14.05 -8.81 -32.47
C PRO A 173 -14.12 -10.05 -33.37
N ASP A 174 -13.32 -10.11 -34.44
CA ASP A 174 -13.19 -11.25 -35.35
C ASP A 174 -12.20 -12.34 -34.86
N GLY A 175 -11.55 -12.12 -33.72
CA GLY A 175 -10.56 -13.02 -33.13
C GLY A 175 -9.12 -12.80 -33.60
N ALA A 176 -8.88 -11.87 -34.53
CA ALA A 176 -7.53 -11.50 -34.93
C ALA A 176 -6.77 -10.79 -33.79
N GLU A 177 -5.44 -10.80 -33.84
CA GLU A 177 -4.62 -10.04 -32.89
C GLU A 177 -4.53 -8.59 -33.35
N GLY A 178 -4.87 -7.67 -32.45
CA GLY A 178 -4.78 -6.23 -32.69
C GLY A 178 -3.80 -5.58 -31.73
N ARG A 179 -3.11 -4.56 -32.23
CA ARG A 179 -2.24 -3.67 -31.44
C ARG A 179 -2.29 -2.26 -32.01
N THR A 180 -2.45 -1.27 -31.14
CA THR A 180 -2.32 0.15 -31.51
C THR A 180 -1.84 0.98 -30.32
N ASN A 181 -1.22 2.13 -30.58
CA ASN A 181 -0.88 3.07 -29.52
C ASN A 181 -1.97 4.13 -29.41
N ILE A 182 -2.41 4.39 -28.18
CA ILE A 182 -3.46 5.36 -27.88
C ILE A 182 -2.98 6.39 -26.88
N LYS A 183 -3.56 7.60 -26.92
CA LYS A 183 -3.49 8.53 -25.80
C LYS A 183 -4.59 8.21 -24.80
N MET A 184 -4.26 8.19 -23.53
CA MET A 184 -5.18 7.91 -22.43
C MET A 184 -4.97 8.95 -21.33
N ALA A 185 -6.02 9.31 -20.61
CA ALA A 185 -5.87 10.15 -19.42
C ALA A 185 -4.92 9.51 -18.39
N ASP A 186 -4.00 10.28 -17.85
CA ASP A 186 -3.16 9.85 -16.72
C ASP A 186 -3.93 9.90 -15.38
N ILE A 187 -3.24 9.66 -14.26
CA ILE A 187 -3.86 9.68 -12.93
C ILE A 187 -4.45 11.05 -12.56
N VAL A 188 -3.81 12.15 -12.93
CA VAL A 188 -4.28 13.52 -12.65
C VAL A 188 -5.53 13.80 -13.46
N GLY A 189 -5.49 13.49 -14.76
CA GLY A 189 -6.62 13.62 -15.66
C GLY A 189 -7.82 12.83 -15.15
N ILE A 190 -7.69 11.50 -15.01
CA ILE A 190 -8.83 10.64 -14.68
C ILE A 190 -9.42 10.96 -13.30
N MET A 191 -8.59 11.26 -12.30
CA MET A 191 -9.07 11.66 -10.97
C MET A 191 -9.83 12.98 -11.02
N THR A 192 -9.42 13.93 -11.87
CA THR A 192 -10.14 15.20 -12.07
C THR A 192 -11.54 14.97 -12.62
N MET A 193 -11.66 14.19 -13.71
CA MET A 193 -12.98 13.92 -14.30
C MET A 193 -13.85 13.09 -13.37
N LYS A 194 -13.30 12.05 -12.71
CA LYS A 194 -14.03 11.23 -11.75
C LYS A 194 -14.51 12.03 -10.55
N GLY A 195 -13.68 12.93 -10.03
CA GLY A 195 -14.06 13.83 -8.94
C GLY A 195 -15.17 14.82 -9.33
N ILE A 196 -15.14 15.40 -10.53
CA ILE A 196 -16.22 16.27 -11.00
C ILE A 196 -17.53 15.49 -11.19
N VAL A 197 -17.48 14.27 -11.76
CA VAL A 197 -18.71 13.50 -12.01
C VAL A 197 -19.31 12.94 -10.72
N ILE A 198 -18.50 12.47 -9.75
CA ILE A 198 -19.04 11.95 -8.48
C ILE A 198 -19.76 13.03 -7.66
N GLY A 199 -19.37 14.31 -7.82
CA GLY A 199 -20.06 15.45 -7.22
C GLY A 199 -21.40 15.80 -7.88
N SER A 200 -21.63 15.38 -9.13
CA SER A 200 -22.75 15.85 -9.96
C SER A 200 -23.79 14.77 -10.32
N ARG A 201 -23.51 13.48 -10.10
CA ARG A 201 -24.47 12.39 -10.37
C ARG A 201 -24.37 11.24 -9.36
N TYR A 202 -25.50 10.54 -9.16
CA TYR A 202 -25.54 9.29 -8.39
C TYR A 202 -25.16 8.10 -9.28
N LYS A 203 -23.89 7.67 -9.24
CA LYS A 203 -23.43 6.43 -9.88
C LYS A 203 -22.36 5.76 -9.00
N GLN A 204 -22.69 4.59 -8.45
CA GLN A 204 -21.82 3.88 -7.51
C GLN A 204 -20.44 3.52 -8.09
N LYS A 205 -20.39 3.19 -9.39
CA LYS A 205 -19.15 2.89 -10.10
C LYS A 205 -18.12 4.02 -10.04
N ASP A 206 -18.53 5.29 -10.04
CA ASP A 206 -17.57 6.41 -10.01
C ASP A 206 -16.79 6.42 -8.67
N ALA A 207 -17.44 6.03 -7.55
CA ALA A 207 -16.75 5.86 -6.26
C ALA A 207 -15.80 4.66 -6.26
N TYR A 208 -16.23 3.55 -6.86
CA TYR A 208 -15.38 2.36 -7.03
C TYR A 208 -14.14 2.66 -7.87
N ASP A 209 -14.28 3.36 -9.00
CA ASP A 209 -13.15 3.75 -9.86
C ASP A 209 -12.14 4.62 -9.08
N ILE A 210 -12.61 5.65 -8.34
CA ILE A 210 -11.76 6.51 -7.49
C ILE A 210 -11.04 5.67 -6.42
N HIS A 211 -11.79 4.83 -5.70
CA HIS A 211 -11.23 3.98 -4.66
C HIS A 211 -10.14 3.04 -5.22
N SER A 212 -10.41 2.38 -6.33
CA SER A 212 -9.48 1.45 -6.96
C SER A 212 -8.23 2.14 -7.48
N LEU A 213 -8.36 3.33 -8.07
CA LEU A 213 -7.22 4.15 -8.47
C LEU A 213 -6.38 4.54 -7.24
N VAL A 214 -7.00 5.03 -6.17
CA VAL A 214 -6.28 5.42 -4.95
C VAL A 214 -5.56 4.24 -4.30
N LEU A 215 -6.19 3.06 -4.28
CA LEU A 215 -5.66 1.90 -3.60
C LEU A 215 -4.57 1.17 -4.41
N TYR A 216 -4.75 1.03 -5.72
CA TYR A 216 -3.96 0.10 -6.53
C TYR A 216 -3.04 0.79 -7.55
N TYR A 217 -3.13 2.11 -7.74
CA TYR A 217 -2.22 2.82 -8.65
C TYR A 217 -0.82 2.92 -8.02
N LYS A 218 0.19 2.32 -8.67
CA LYS A 218 1.57 2.27 -8.16
C LYS A 218 1.59 1.79 -6.69
N SER A 219 2.27 2.48 -5.78
CA SER A 219 2.28 2.13 -4.35
C SER A 219 1.13 2.74 -3.53
N GLY A 220 0.04 3.14 -4.19
CA GLY A 220 -1.22 3.52 -3.55
C GLY A 220 -1.35 5.02 -3.23
N PRO A 221 -2.05 5.39 -2.13
CA PRO A 221 -2.60 6.74 -1.95
C PRO A 221 -1.57 7.87 -1.92
N TYR A 222 -0.34 7.60 -1.45
CA TYR A 222 0.71 8.61 -1.36
C TYR A 222 1.26 9.03 -2.72
N ILE A 223 1.41 8.09 -3.66
CA ILE A 223 1.86 8.39 -5.03
C ILE A 223 0.78 9.13 -5.80
N VAL A 224 -0.49 8.72 -5.63
CA VAL A 224 -1.62 9.45 -6.21
C VAL A 224 -1.63 10.90 -5.70
N ALA A 225 -1.40 11.11 -4.41
CA ALA A 225 -1.26 12.44 -3.84
C ALA A 225 -0.05 13.20 -4.40
N GLU A 226 1.11 12.54 -4.54
CA GLU A 226 2.34 13.12 -5.06
C GLU A 226 2.18 13.64 -6.49
N GLU A 227 1.56 12.87 -7.38
CA GLU A 227 1.38 13.25 -8.78
C GLU A 227 0.31 14.34 -8.97
N ILE A 228 -0.71 14.37 -8.12
CA ILE A 228 -1.78 15.40 -8.19
C ILE A 228 -1.36 16.71 -7.50
N ARG A 229 -0.50 16.65 -6.47
CA ARG A 229 -0.12 17.81 -5.64
C ARG A 229 0.37 19.04 -6.41
N PRO A 230 1.22 18.93 -7.46
CA PRO A 230 1.68 20.08 -8.23
C PRO A 230 0.53 20.90 -8.85
N PHE A 231 -0.63 20.26 -9.07
CA PHE A 231 -1.76 20.84 -9.77
C PHE A 231 -2.96 21.13 -8.86
N LYS A 232 -2.83 20.96 -7.54
CA LYS A 232 -3.95 21.09 -6.58
C LYS A 232 -4.63 22.46 -6.58
N GLU A 233 -3.92 23.53 -6.97
CA GLU A 233 -4.46 24.88 -7.06
C GLU A 233 -5.17 25.17 -8.40
N HIS A 234 -5.10 24.25 -9.37
CA HIS A 234 -5.83 24.37 -10.62
C HIS A 234 -7.34 24.22 -10.37
N GLY A 235 -8.15 25.20 -10.78
CA GLY A 235 -9.56 25.32 -10.37
C GLY A 235 -10.42 24.06 -10.59
N LEU A 236 -10.28 23.38 -11.74
CA LEU A 236 -11.02 22.14 -12.02
C LEU A 236 -10.53 20.95 -11.20
N ILE A 237 -9.24 20.89 -10.89
CA ILE A 237 -8.63 19.81 -10.09
C ILE A 237 -9.03 20.00 -8.63
N LYS A 238 -8.99 21.24 -8.15
CA LYS A 238 -9.50 21.62 -6.83
C LYS A 238 -10.97 21.24 -6.64
N GLU A 239 -11.85 21.59 -7.59
CA GLU A 239 -13.26 21.20 -7.57
C GLU A 239 -13.44 19.67 -7.50
N ALA A 240 -12.63 18.92 -8.26
CA ALA A 240 -12.63 17.47 -8.22
C ALA A 240 -12.23 16.92 -6.84
N ILE A 241 -11.15 17.45 -6.26
CA ILE A 241 -10.66 17.07 -4.92
C ILE A 241 -11.71 17.38 -3.85
N GLU A 242 -12.36 18.55 -3.91
CA GLU A 242 -13.42 18.95 -2.98
C GLU A 242 -14.62 18.01 -3.07
N SER A 243 -15.02 17.60 -4.28
CA SER A 243 -16.09 16.65 -4.50
C SER A 243 -15.76 15.24 -3.98
N ILE A 244 -14.52 14.78 -4.16
CA ILE A 244 -14.03 13.52 -3.58
C ILE A 244 -14.04 13.62 -2.04
N HIS A 245 -13.51 14.70 -1.50
CA HIS A 245 -13.49 14.94 -0.05
C HIS A 245 -14.90 14.91 0.56
N ASP A 246 -15.88 15.59 -0.06
CA ASP A 246 -17.28 15.58 0.40
C ASP A 246 -17.88 14.16 0.41
N LYS A 247 -17.68 13.40 -0.68
CA LYS A 247 -18.25 12.05 -0.83
C LYS A 247 -17.61 11.02 0.08
N PHE A 248 -16.35 11.23 0.46
CA PHE A 248 -15.59 10.34 1.37
C PHE A 248 -15.35 10.96 2.76
N ARG A 249 -16.18 11.93 3.19
CA ARG A 249 -16.03 12.68 4.46
C ARG A 249 -16.08 11.83 5.74
N SER A 250 -16.67 10.64 5.69
CA SER A 250 -16.69 9.70 6.80
C SER A 250 -16.90 8.27 6.30
N ARG A 251 -16.64 7.27 7.15
CA ARG A 251 -16.95 5.85 6.87
C ARG A 251 -18.41 5.61 6.48
N GLU A 252 -19.32 6.40 7.02
CA GLU A 252 -20.77 6.30 6.78
C GLU A 252 -21.27 7.18 5.63
N ALA A 253 -20.37 7.90 4.95
CA ALA A 253 -20.73 8.72 3.80
C ALA A 253 -21.12 7.88 2.58
N GLU A 254 -21.66 8.57 1.57
CA GLU A 254 -22.14 7.96 0.34
C GLU A 254 -21.01 7.25 -0.41
N GLY A 255 -19.81 7.85 -0.50
CA GLY A 255 -18.67 7.32 -1.25
C GLY A 255 -18.28 5.90 -0.81
N PRO A 256 -17.90 5.66 0.46
CA PRO A 256 -17.60 4.32 0.95
C PRO A 256 -18.75 3.33 0.78
N SER A 257 -19.99 3.77 1.00
CA SER A 257 -21.18 2.93 0.80
C SER A 257 -21.36 2.55 -0.66
N TRP A 258 -21.15 3.48 -1.59
CA TRP A 258 -21.23 3.25 -3.03
C TRP A 258 -20.17 2.27 -3.53
N VAL A 259 -18.95 2.32 -2.98
CA VAL A 259 -17.92 1.31 -3.29
C VAL A 259 -18.41 -0.09 -2.89
N ALA A 260 -18.91 -0.21 -1.65
CA ALA A 260 -19.37 -1.49 -1.13
C ALA A 260 -20.60 -2.03 -1.91
N ASP A 261 -21.55 -1.15 -2.21
CA ASP A 261 -22.75 -1.51 -2.97
C ASP A 261 -22.41 -1.90 -4.42
N PHE A 262 -21.47 -1.21 -5.07
CA PHE A 262 -21.02 -1.57 -6.43
C PHE A 262 -20.37 -2.95 -6.47
N GLN A 263 -19.60 -3.28 -5.43
CA GLN A 263 -18.99 -4.59 -5.24
C GLN A 263 -19.96 -5.67 -4.76
N GLU A 264 -21.23 -5.31 -4.51
CA GLU A 264 -22.25 -6.17 -3.91
C GLU A 264 -21.81 -6.79 -2.58
N ALA A 265 -20.99 -6.06 -1.82
CA ALA A 265 -20.51 -6.50 -0.52
C ALA A 265 -21.67 -6.48 0.49
N ALA A 266 -21.83 -7.56 1.26
CA ALA A 266 -22.86 -7.71 2.27
C ALA A 266 -22.27 -8.11 3.63
N GLY A 267 -23.02 -7.86 4.70
CA GLY A 267 -22.62 -8.21 6.06
C GLY A 267 -21.26 -7.62 6.45
N GLU A 268 -20.38 -8.45 6.99
CA GLU A 268 -19.04 -8.04 7.44
C GLU A 268 -18.16 -7.52 6.29
N LEU A 269 -18.20 -8.16 5.12
CA LEU A 269 -17.43 -7.73 3.95
C LEU A 269 -17.81 -6.29 3.55
N ARG A 270 -19.09 -5.92 3.66
CA ARG A 270 -19.55 -4.56 3.39
C ARG A 270 -18.88 -3.54 4.31
N GLU A 271 -18.81 -3.87 5.59
CA GLU A 271 -18.22 -3.01 6.61
C GLU A 271 -16.70 -2.90 6.45
N GLN A 272 -16.03 -3.97 5.99
CA GLN A 272 -14.61 -3.95 5.61
C GLN A 272 -14.36 -3.06 4.40
N VAL A 273 -15.11 -3.22 3.31
CA VAL A 273 -14.96 -2.41 2.09
C VAL A 273 -15.19 -0.92 2.37
N LYS A 274 -16.23 -0.58 3.14
CA LYS A 274 -16.46 0.82 3.56
C LYS A 274 -15.28 1.39 4.33
N THR A 275 -14.75 0.62 5.27
CA THR A 275 -13.62 1.06 6.09
C THR A 275 -12.37 1.26 5.25
N GLN A 276 -12.04 0.31 4.37
CA GLN A 276 -10.92 0.43 3.44
C GLN A 276 -11.10 1.63 2.51
N ALA A 277 -12.27 1.78 1.90
CA ALA A 277 -12.53 2.87 0.97
C ALA A 277 -12.38 4.24 1.63
N TYR A 278 -12.93 4.40 2.83
CA TYR A 278 -12.74 5.62 3.61
C TYR A 278 -11.27 5.86 3.95
N LEU A 279 -10.59 4.89 4.57
CA LEU A 279 -9.21 5.09 5.05
C LEU A 279 -8.22 5.40 3.93
N GLN A 280 -8.34 4.72 2.78
CA GLN A 280 -7.38 4.89 1.68
C GLN A 280 -7.58 6.24 0.97
N VAL A 281 -8.84 6.65 0.75
CA VAL A 281 -9.14 7.98 0.19
C VAL A 281 -8.74 9.08 1.17
N GLN A 282 -8.94 8.90 2.47
CA GLN A 282 -8.47 9.87 3.48
C GLN A 282 -6.94 9.96 3.55
N ARG A 283 -6.21 8.85 3.41
CA ARG A 283 -4.74 8.87 3.30
C ARG A 283 -4.28 9.68 2.09
N PHE A 284 -4.93 9.48 0.93
CA PHE A 284 -4.67 10.27 -0.27
C PHE A 284 -4.93 11.77 -0.02
N LEU A 285 -6.12 12.12 0.49
CA LEU A 285 -6.50 13.51 0.76
C LEU A 285 -5.55 14.17 1.77
N THR A 286 -5.18 13.47 2.84
CA THR A 286 -4.23 13.96 3.85
C THR A 286 -2.87 14.22 3.22
N ALA A 287 -2.31 13.23 2.50
CA ALA A 287 -0.99 13.33 1.87
C ALA A 287 -0.91 14.42 0.77
N LEU A 288 -2.05 14.84 0.22
CA LEU A 288 -2.13 15.92 -0.77
C LEU A 288 -1.84 17.30 -0.14
N TYR A 289 -2.30 17.52 1.09
CA TYR A 289 -2.11 18.78 1.83
C TYR A 289 -0.94 18.73 2.81
N GLU A 290 -0.72 17.57 3.43
CA GLU A 290 0.30 17.30 4.43
C GLU A 290 1.22 16.18 3.90
N PRO A 291 2.17 16.49 3.00
CA PRO A 291 3.09 15.48 2.50
C PRO A 291 3.88 14.87 3.67
N PRO A 292 4.10 13.54 3.69
CA PRO A 292 4.95 12.92 4.69
C PRO A 292 6.32 13.59 4.65
N GLN A 293 6.71 14.20 5.77
CA GLN A 293 7.99 14.89 5.88
C GLN A 293 9.12 13.85 5.94
N PRO A 294 10.23 14.05 5.22
CA PRO A 294 11.42 13.24 5.45
C PRO A 294 11.82 13.35 6.93
N PRO A 295 12.35 12.27 7.54
CA PRO A 295 12.65 12.25 8.97
C PRO A 295 13.57 13.41 9.33
N LYS A 296 13.14 14.26 10.28
CA LYS A 296 14.03 15.21 10.93
C LYS A 296 15.07 14.41 11.72
N LYS A 297 16.34 14.51 11.33
CA LYS A 297 17.45 14.10 12.19
C LYS A 297 17.46 15.03 13.40
N GLU A 298 16.88 14.61 14.51
CA GLU A 298 17.13 15.24 15.81
C GLU A 298 18.55 14.87 16.25
N ASP A 299 19.37 15.89 16.48
CA ASP A 299 20.68 15.76 17.11
C ASP A 299 20.50 15.25 18.54
N VAL A 300 20.64 13.93 18.73
CA VAL A 300 20.80 13.35 20.07
C VAL A 300 22.16 13.83 20.58
N GLN A 301 22.16 14.78 21.52
CA GLN A 301 23.38 15.12 22.27
C GLN A 301 23.88 13.87 22.99
N VAL A 302 24.97 13.30 22.50
CA VAL A 302 25.67 12.19 23.13
C VAL A 302 26.24 12.72 24.46
N PRO A 303 25.85 12.16 25.63
CA PRO A 303 26.38 12.63 26.90
C PRO A 303 27.90 12.42 26.97
N ASP A 304 28.66 13.36 27.53
CA ASP A 304 30.11 13.21 27.76
C ASP A 304 30.47 12.19 28.87
N ASP A 305 29.47 11.51 29.45
CA ASP A 305 29.57 10.71 30.67
C ASP A 305 28.94 9.31 30.47
N ILE A 306 29.51 8.53 29.56
CA ILE A 306 29.04 7.21 29.14
C ILE A 306 29.94 6.12 29.75
N PRO A 307 29.45 5.32 30.70
CA PRO A 307 30.12 4.08 31.10
C PRO A 307 30.14 3.09 29.94
N VAL A 308 31.20 2.31 29.78
CA VAL A 308 31.32 1.35 28.66
C VAL A 308 31.42 -0.06 29.22
N LEU A 309 30.29 -0.78 29.26
CA LEU A 309 30.30 -2.21 29.60
C LEU A 309 30.44 -3.07 28.35
N ASP A 310 31.25 -4.11 28.48
CA ASP A 310 31.43 -5.18 27.50
C ASP A 310 31.72 -6.50 28.24
N ILE A 311 31.95 -7.58 27.51
CA ILE A 311 32.54 -8.83 28.01
C ILE A 311 33.90 -9.09 27.37
N GLU A 312 34.78 -9.76 28.12
CA GLU A 312 36.05 -10.23 27.57
C GLU A 312 35.83 -11.27 26.47
N PRO A 313 36.77 -11.41 25.51
CA PRO A 313 36.62 -12.35 24.40
C PRO A 313 36.51 -13.82 24.79
N GLY A 314 37.03 -14.18 25.96
CA GLY A 314 37.03 -15.55 26.47
C GLY A 314 35.65 -15.96 27.01
N VAL A 315 35.10 -17.04 26.45
CA VAL A 315 33.87 -17.67 26.93
C VAL A 315 34.23 -18.96 27.67
N GLY A 316 34.00 -18.99 28.99
CA GLY A 316 34.19 -20.18 29.81
C GLY A 316 33.00 -21.12 29.68
N ARG A 317 33.23 -22.43 29.79
CA ARG A 317 32.18 -23.46 29.72
C ARG A 317 32.44 -24.53 30.77
N SER A 318 31.39 -24.97 31.45
CA SER A 318 31.45 -26.10 32.38
C SER A 318 30.20 -26.97 32.25
N GLY A 319 30.33 -28.28 32.46
CA GLY A 319 29.23 -29.23 32.38
C GLY A 319 29.37 -30.33 33.43
N GLY A 320 28.24 -30.83 33.93
CA GLY A 320 28.18 -31.90 34.93
C GLY A 320 26.75 -32.31 35.26
N PRO A 321 26.52 -33.11 36.32
CA PRO A 321 25.18 -33.56 36.73
C PRO A 321 24.19 -32.43 37.02
N SER A 322 24.69 -31.24 37.37
CA SER A 322 23.89 -30.05 37.65
C SER A 322 23.49 -29.26 36.39
N GLY A 323 23.98 -29.62 35.21
CA GLY A 323 23.67 -28.95 33.94
C GLY A 323 24.90 -28.41 33.21
N TYR A 324 24.65 -27.61 32.17
CA TYR A 324 25.67 -26.96 31.35
C TYR A 324 25.63 -25.45 31.57
N PHE A 325 26.81 -24.87 31.77
CA PHE A 325 26.99 -23.46 32.12
C PHE A 325 27.96 -22.79 31.17
N VAL A 326 27.66 -21.52 30.88
CA VAL A 326 28.49 -20.59 30.14
C VAL A 326 28.88 -19.46 31.08
N HIS A 327 30.17 -19.13 31.09
CA HIS A 327 30.76 -18.10 31.95
C HIS A 327 31.27 -16.95 31.10
N PHE A 328 30.85 -15.73 31.43
CA PHE A 328 31.35 -14.50 30.83
C PHE A 328 32.10 -13.68 31.86
N GLN A 329 33.06 -12.86 31.41
CA GLN A 329 33.71 -11.86 32.24
C GLN A 329 33.26 -10.49 31.77
N ALA A 330 32.26 -9.91 32.43
CA ALA A 330 31.86 -8.53 32.20
C ALA A 330 32.95 -7.58 32.68
N ILE A 331 33.22 -6.54 31.91
CA ILE A 331 34.25 -5.55 32.20
C ILE A 331 33.72 -4.16 31.86
N ASN A 332 34.03 -3.18 32.71
CA ASN A 332 33.85 -1.77 32.38
C ASN A 332 35.17 -1.25 31.78
N THR A 333 35.17 -1.02 30.48
CA THR A 333 36.33 -0.54 29.71
C THR A 333 36.41 0.98 29.64
N GLY A 334 35.38 1.68 30.12
CA GLY A 334 35.33 3.13 30.19
C GLY A 334 36.00 3.69 31.44
N ASP A 335 35.97 5.02 31.57
CA ASP A 335 36.51 5.78 32.70
C ASP A 335 35.43 6.19 33.72
N LYS A 336 34.15 5.90 33.43
CA LYS A 336 32.98 6.23 34.28
C LYS A 336 32.41 5.00 34.97
N VAL A 337 31.82 5.18 36.14
CA VAL A 337 31.15 4.09 36.88
C VAL A 337 29.80 3.77 36.23
N ALA A 338 29.52 2.47 36.07
CA ALA A 338 28.20 1.99 35.74
C ALA A 338 27.47 1.52 36.99
N ILE A 339 26.28 2.04 37.22
CA ILE A 339 25.40 1.67 38.33
C ILE A 339 24.16 0.95 37.79
N ASP A 340 23.46 0.23 38.66
CA ASP A 340 22.22 -0.48 38.31
C ASP A 340 22.37 -1.40 37.08
N CYS A 341 23.51 -2.10 37.01
CA CYS A 341 23.84 -2.94 35.87
C CYS A 341 23.02 -4.22 35.91
N HIS A 342 22.12 -4.32 34.93
CA HIS A 342 21.38 -5.52 34.58
C HIS A 342 22.02 -6.17 33.37
N TRP A 343 21.93 -7.50 33.30
CA TRP A 343 22.43 -8.24 32.16
C TRP A 343 21.49 -9.37 31.77
N GLY A 344 21.58 -9.78 30.51
CA GLY A 344 20.80 -10.88 29.99
C GLY A 344 21.34 -11.38 28.67
N ILE A 345 20.72 -12.46 28.19
CA ILE A 345 20.95 -12.99 26.85
C ILE A 345 19.66 -12.80 26.08
N ARG A 346 19.77 -12.27 24.86
CA ARG A 346 18.64 -12.13 23.94
C ARG A 346 19.02 -12.55 22.54
N GLY A 347 18.10 -13.15 21.82
CA GLY A 347 18.18 -13.45 20.40
C GLY A 347 16.80 -13.33 19.78
N PHE A 348 16.66 -13.69 18.52
CA PHE A 348 15.36 -13.66 17.88
C PHE A 348 14.38 -14.64 18.55
N GLY A 349 13.25 -14.12 19.05
CA GLY A 349 12.24 -14.89 19.75
C GLY A 349 12.68 -15.42 21.13
N TYR A 350 13.77 -14.90 21.69
CA TYR A 350 14.31 -15.36 22.97
C TYR A 350 14.88 -14.22 23.79
N GLU A 351 14.48 -14.12 25.06
CA GLU A 351 15.12 -13.23 26.02
C GLU A 351 15.12 -13.86 27.42
N ARG A 352 16.29 -13.86 28.05
CA ARG A 352 16.48 -14.23 29.46
C ARG A 352 17.22 -13.11 30.16
N ARG A 353 16.59 -12.58 31.21
CA ARG A 353 17.19 -11.58 32.10
C ARG A 353 17.74 -12.25 33.35
N SER A 354 18.92 -11.82 33.77
CA SER A 354 19.42 -12.17 35.09
C SER A 354 18.69 -11.37 36.16
N PRO A 355 18.31 -11.98 37.29
CA PRO A 355 17.82 -11.22 38.45
C PRO A 355 18.95 -10.48 39.17
N GLU A 356 20.21 -10.75 38.81
CA GLU A 356 21.37 -10.11 39.42
C GLU A 356 21.53 -8.66 38.95
N VAL A 357 21.68 -7.76 39.91
CA VAL A 357 22.00 -6.35 39.70
C VAL A 357 23.32 -6.02 40.37
N PHE A 358 24.20 -5.30 39.70
CA PHE A 358 25.51 -4.94 40.24
C PHE A 358 25.98 -3.54 39.83
N ILE A 359 27.09 -3.10 40.41
CA ILE A 359 27.79 -1.87 40.06
C ILE A 359 29.14 -2.26 39.49
N LEU A 360 29.54 -1.68 38.36
CA LEU A 360 30.82 -1.97 37.72
C LEU A 360 31.66 -0.70 37.56
N ARG A 361 32.73 -0.61 38.36
CA ARG A 361 33.70 0.50 38.33
C ARG A 361 34.69 0.34 37.17
N PRO A 362 35.29 1.43 36.67
CA PRO A 362 36.32 1.39 35.63
C PRO A 362 37.40 0.34 35.88
N GLY A 363 37.68 -0.48 34.86
CA GLY A 363 38.69 -1.55 34.90
C GLY A 363 38.36 -2.75 35.80
N LYS A 364 37.19 -2.78 36.45
CA LYS A 364 36.75 -3.93 37.25
C LYS A 364 36.00 -4.94 36.39
N LYS A 365 36.13 -6.20 36.80
CA LYS A 365 35.51 -7.36 36.15
C LYS A 365 34.46 -8.00 37.07
N LYS A 366 33.47 -8.64 36.45
CA LYS A 366 32.44 -9.42 37.12
C LYS A 366 32.21 -10.70 36.32
N GLN A 367 32.34 -11.84 36.97
CA GLN A 367 31.96 -13.11 36.37
C GLN A 367 30.43 -13.20 36.31
N LEU A 368 29.91 -13.55 35.14
CA LEU A 368 28.51 -13.82 34.89
C LEU A 368 28.35 -15.29 34.53
N GLU A 369 27.34 -15.94 35.10
CA GLU A 369 27.07 -17.35 34.87
C GLU A 369 25.69 -17.52 34.23
N TYR A 370 25.64 -18.30 33.17
CA TYR A 370 24.44 -18.60 32.42
C TYR A 370 24.26 -20.10 32.24
N LYS A 371 23.20 -20.67 32.82
CA LYS A 371 22.90 -22.09 32.77
C LYS A 371 22.11 -22.44 31.51
N ILE A 372 22.82 -22.66 30.41
CA ILE A 372 22.24 -22.91 29.09
C ILE A 372 21.38 -24.18 29.03
N SER A 373 21.62 -25.16 29.92
CA SER A 373 20.84 -26.40 29.94
C SER A 373 19.39 -26.22 30.39
N ASP A 374 19.06 -25.10 31.04
CA ASP A 374 17.69 -24.83 31.50
C ASP A 374 16.83 -24.20 30.40
N GLU A 375 17.39 -24.04 29.21
CA GLU A 375 16.85 -23.20 28.14
C GLU A 375 16.64 -24.06 26.88
N PRO A 376 15.46 -24.69 26.71
CA PRO A 376 15.19 -25.62 25.61
C PRO A 376 15.35 -24.99 24.21
N VAL A 377 15.27 -23.67 24.12
CA VAL A 377 15.45 -22.91 22.87
C VAL A 377 16.80 -23.21 22.20
N PHE A 378 17.84 -23.55 22.96
CA PHE A 378 19.16 -23.87 22.44
C PHE A 378 19.28 -25.28 21.86
N ASN A 379 18.20 -26.07 21.84
CA ASN A 379 18.18 -27.30 21.04
C ASN A 379 18.25 -26.99 19.53
N GLU A 380 17.89 -25.77 19.14
CA GLU A 380 18.00 -25.21 17.79
C GLU A 380 18.92 -23.97 17.79
N PRO A 381 19.47 -23.56 16.63
CA PRO A 381 20.23 -22.32 16.56
C PRO A 381 19.30 -21.12 16.80
N VAL A 382 19.73 -20.19 17.66
CA VAL A 382 19.02 -18.93 17.93
C VAL A 382 19.67 -17.80 17.13
N PRO A 383 18.99 -17.22 16.14
CA PRO A 383 19.54 -16.12 15.35
C PRO A 383 19.81 -14.87 16.18
N GLU A 384 20.82 -14.10 15.78
CA GLU A 384 21.18 -12.80 16.38
C GLU A 384 21.32 -12.83 17.91
N LEU A 385 21.89 -13.91 18.44
CA LEU A 385 22.11 -14.04 19.87
C LEU A 385 23.13 -13.02 20.37
N ASN A 386 22.81 -12.36 21.48
CA ASN A 386 23.63 -11.34 22.11
C ASN A 386 23.59 -11.51 23.62
N ILE A 387 24.71 -11.19 24.27
CA ILE A 387 24.67 -10.73 25.66
C ILE A 387 24.41 -9.22 25.64
N PHE A 388 23.59 -8.73 26.55
CA PHE A 388 23.31 -7.31 26.67
C PHE A 388 23.46 -6.82 28.11
N PHE A 389 23.69 -5.50 28.24
CA PHE A 389 23.63 -4.81 29.51
C PHE A 389 22.73 -3.59 29.41
N GLU A 390 21.93 -3.39 30.45
CA GLU A 390 21.19 -2.16 30.73
C GLU A 390 21.74 -1.59 32.04
N TYR A 391 22.13 -0.32 32.04
CA TYR A 391 22.82 0.29 33.19
C TYR A 391 22.64 1.80 33.19
N GLN A 392 22.96 2.45 34.29
CA GLN A 392 22.90 3.89 34.42
C GLN A 392 24.28 4.49 34.69
N ASN A 393 24.45 5.78 34.37
CA ASN A 393 25.52 6.58 34.93
C ASN A 393 25.10 7.22 36.26
N ASN A 394 26.02 7.95 36.90
CA ASN A 394 25.76 8.66 38.16
C ASN A 394 24.73 9.81 38.05
N LYS A 395 24.33 10.21 36.83
CA LYS A 395 23.27 11.19 36.57
C LYS A 395 21.90 10.54 36.36
N GLY A 396 21.80 9.21 36.46
CA GLY A 396 20.57 8.47 36.24
C GLY A 396 20.17 8.32 34.77
N VAL A 397 21.09 8.59 33.83
CA VAL A 397 20.86 8.34 32.40
C VAL A 397 21.06 6.85 32.15
N SER A 398 20.05 6.21 31.54
CA SER A 398 20.07 4.79 31.20
C SER A 398 20.74 4.54 29.84
N PHE A 399 21.50 3.46 29.75
CA PHE A 399 22.25 3.03 28.58
C PHE A 399 21.97 1.55 28.29
N PHE A 400 22.08 1.19 27.01
CA PHE A 400 22.04 -0.19 26.53
C PHE A 400 23.29 -0.48 25.70
N THR A 401 23.95 -1.62 25.94
CA THR A 401 25.07 -2.11 25.13
C THR A 401 24.89 -3.61 24.88
N ARG A 402 25.47 -4.13 23.80
CA ARG A 402 25.40 -5.55 23.50
C ARG A 402 26.64 -6.08 22.79
N ARG A 403 26.88 -7.37 22.96
CA ARG A 403 27.89 -8.12 22.21
C ARG A 403 27.28 -9.38 21.65
N GLU A 404 27.53 -9.62 20.36
CA GLU A 404 27.07 -10.81 19.67
C GLU A 404 27.71 -12.07 20.26
N LEU A 405 26.97 -13.16 20.22
CA LEU A 405 27.38 -14.47 20.70
C LEU A 405 27.25 -15.47 19.56
N VAL A 406 28.23 -16.36 19.44
CA VAL A 406 28.23 -17.40 18.40
C VAL A 406 27.89 -18.75 19.03
N LEU A 407 26.89 -19.39 18.43
CA LEU A 407 26.45 -20.73 18.77
C LEU A 407 27.14 -21.77 17.89
N GLU A 408 27.61 -22.85 18.51
CA GLU A 408 28.08 -24.04 17.81
C GLU A 408 27.41 -25.28 18.40
N LYS A 409 27.03 -26.22 17.52
CA LYS A 409 26.41 -27.47 17.94
C LYS A 409 27.41 -28.29 18.74
N VAL A 410 27.01 -28.79 19.91
CA VAL A 410 27.92 -29.63 20.72
C VAL A 410 28.20 -30.95 20.00
N PRO A 411 29.35 -31.63 20.26
CA PRO A 411 29.71 -32.87 19.56
C PRO A 411 28.66 -34.00 19.64
N SER A 412 27.89 -34.07 20.73
CA SER A 412 26.81 -35.05 20.87
C SER A 412 25.59 -34.76 19.98
N GLY A 413 25.50 -33.57 19.39
CA GLY A 413 24.38 -33.12 18.58
C GLY A 413 23.13 -32.72 19.36
N ALA A 414 23.16 -32.76 20.69
CA ALA A 414 21.97 -32.59 21.53
C ALA A 414 21.46 -31.13 21.61
N PHE A 415 22.35 -30.14 21.59
CA PHE A 415 22.02 -28.72 21.69
C PHE A 415 23.14 -27.84 21.10
N TYR A 416 22.91 -26.53 21.05
CA TYR A 416 23.86 -25.49 20.66
C TYR A 416 24.42 -24.79 21.89
N ASN A 417 25.74 -24.65 21.95
CA ASN A 417 26.40 -23.95 23.05
C ASN A 417 27.06 -22.66 22.57
N ILE A 418 27.23 -21.69 23.46
CA ILE A 418 27.91 -20.43 23.17
C ILE A 418 29.41 -20.68 23.28
N THR A 419 30.15 -20.51 22.19
CA THR A 419 31.57 -20.88 22.14
C THR A 419 32.52 -19.70 22.00
N LYS A 420 32.04 -18.58 21.48
CA LYS A 420 32.82 -17.36 21.25
C LYS A 420 31.91 -16.13 21.17
N VAL A 421 32.53 -14.97 21.29
CA VAL A 421 31.88 -13.67 21.14
C VAL A 421 32.09 -13.12 19.72
N GLY A 422 31.17 -12.30 19.26
CA GLY A 422 31.21 -11.60 17.98
C GLY A 422 31.39 -10.08 18.14
N GLN A 423 30.72 -9.32 17.29
CA GLN A 423 30.83 -7.87 17.25
C GLN A 423 30.33 -7.22 18.56
N PHE A 424 31.04 -6.19 19.03
CA PHE A 424 30.55 -5.29 20.08
C PHE A 424 29.79 -4.13 19.46
N HIS A 425 28.63 -3.85 20.02
CA HIS A 425 27.80 -2.70 19.68
C HIS A 425 27.86 -1.72 20.86
N PRO A 426 28.41 -0.51 20.66
CA PRO A 426 28.65 0.44 21.74
C PRO A 426 27.36 0.94 22.38
N ALA A 427 27.52 1.57 23.55
CA ALA A 427 26.43 2.07 24.36
C ALA A 427 25.53 3.07 23.59
N VAL A 428 24.21 2.86 23.68
CA VAL A 428 23.19 3.80 23.22
C VAL A 428 22.37 4.30 24.40
N VAL A 429 21.94 5.57 24.36
CA VAL A 429 21.07 6.14 25.40
C VAL A 429 19.68 5.52 25.27
N LEU A 430 19.14 5.02 26.39
CA LEU A 430 17.77 4.53 26.47
C LEU A 430 16.82 5.71 26.73
N THR A 431 16.05 6.08 25.71
CA THR A 431 14.96 7.05 25.83
C THR A 431 13.63 6.35 26.07
N ASP A 432 12.73 6.97 26.83
CA ASP A 432 11.36 6.47 27.01
C ASP A 432 10.68 6.31 25.65
N SER A 433 10.38 5.06 25.28
CA SER A 433 9.81 4.71 23.97
C SER A 433 8.38 5.22 23.78
N LYS A 434 7.72 5.68 24.85
CA LYS A 434 6.28 5.97 24.91
C LYS A 434 5.36 4.78 24.66
N ILE A 435 5.88 3.61 24.30
CA ILE A 435 5.11 2.37 24.22
C ILE A 435 4.93 1.84 25.65
N ARG A 436 3.67 1.58 26.03
CA ARG A 436 3.29 1.11 27.37
C ARG A 436 2.86 -0.36 27.36
N ARG A 437 2.23 -0.82 26.28
CA ARG A 437 1.84 -2.23 26.12
C ARG A 437 1.90 -2.63 24.65
N ILE A 438 2.24 -3.89 24.41
CA ILE A 438 2.11 -4.57 23.13
C ILE A 438 1.31 -5.85 23.44
N SER A 439 0.20 -6.08 22.75
CA SER A 439 -0.54 -7.33 22.90
C SER A 439 0.20 -8.48 22.24
N GLU A 440 -0.10 -9.72 22.65
CA GLU A 440 0.21 -10.86 21.79
C GLU A 440 -0.52 -10.72 20.44
N PRO A 441 0.07 -11.21 19.34
CA PRO A 441 -0.63 -11.25 18.05
C PRO A 441 -1.85 -12.17 18.12
N TYR A 442 -2.99 -11.69 17.64
CA TYR A 442 -4.24 -12.46 17.61
C TYR A 442 -4.97 -12.25 16.27
N VAL A 443 -5.90 -13.14 15.93
CA VAL A 443 -6.77 -12.96 14.76
C VAL A 443 -8.17 -12.59 15.26
N PRO A 444 -8.68 -11.39 14.93
CA PRO A 444 -10.07 -11.04 15.24
C PRO A 444 -11.05 -12.01 14.57
N GLN A 445 -12.15 -12.35 15.24
CA GLN A 445 -13.20 -13.20 14.65
C GLN A 445 -13.76 -12.55 13.37
N GLY A 446 -13.82 -13.32 12.27
CA GLY A 446 -14.29 -12.85 10.95
C GLY A 446 -13.21 -12.18 10.07
N ASN A 447 -12.00 -12.00 10.60
CA ASN A 447 -10.87 -11.38 9.91
C ASN A 447 -9.82 -12.44 9.49
N PHE A 448 -9.11 -12.18 8.38
CA PHE A 448 -7.99 -13.01 7.93
C PHE A 448 -6.62 -12.38 8.24
N THR A 449 -6.61 -11.20 8.85
CA THR A 449 -5.38 -10.49 9.24
C THR A 449 -5.05 -10.73 10.71
N THR A 450 -3.76 -10.94 11.00
CA THR A 450 -3.26 -10.99 12.39
C THR A 450 -3.07 -9.58 12.89
N GLU A 451 -3.51 -9.27 14.09
CA GLU A 451 -3.40 -7.95 14.70
C GLU A 451 -2.50 -7.98 15.93
N VAL A 452 -1.69 -6.94 16.07
CA VAL A 452 -0.96 -6.58 17.29
C VAL A 452 -1.44 -5.20 17.72
N ILE A 453 -1.90 -5.10 18.96
CA ILE A 453 -2.30 -3.83 19.56
C ILE A 453 -1.09 -3.23 20.27
N VAL A 454 -0.77 -1.97 19.95
CA VAL A 454 0.27 -1.20 20.62
C VAL A 454 -0.36 0.00 21.34
N ASP A 455 -0.26 0.02 22.66
CA ASP A 455 -0.72 1.14 23.48
C ASP A 455 0.45 2.12 23.69
N VAL A 456 0.27 3.36 23.23
CA VAL A 456 1.28 4.43 23.29
C VAL A 456 0.80 5.60 24.13
N GLU A 457 1.70 6.21 24.89
CA GLU A 457 1.42 7.42 25.66
C GLU A 457 1.76 8.67 24.85
N VAL A 458 0.75 9.48 24.55
CA VAL A 458 0.87 10.74 23.82
C VAL A 458 0.23 11.84 24.64
N LYS A 459 1.01 12.86 25.01
CA LYS A 459 0.54 14.01 25.82
C LYS A 459 -0.19 13.56 27.11
N GLY A 460 0.33 12.53 27.77
CA GLY A 460 -0.22 11.97 29.01
C GLY A 460 -1.49 11.12 28.85
N LYS A 461 -1.90 10.79 27.62
CA LYS A 461 -3.04 9.89 27.34
C LYS A 461 -2.57 8.64 26.61
N ILE A 462 -3.19 7.50 26.92
CA ILE A 462 -2.98 6.26 26.18
C ILE A 462 -3.80 6.30 24.88
N LYS A 463 -3.11 6.13 23.75
CA LYS A 463 -3.70 5.91 22.43
C LYS A 463 -3.40 4.47 22.01
N GLN A 464 -4.41 3.80 21.51
CA GLN A 464 -4.29 2.44 20.98
C GLN A 464 -4.05 2.48 19.47
N ILE A 465 -3.08 1.72 19.01
CA ILE A 465 -2.67 1.65 17.60
C ILE A 465 -2.72 0.19 17.15
N LYS A 466 -3.44 -0.09 16.06
CA LYS A 466 -3.61 -1.45 15.53
C LYS A 466 -2.65 -1.71 14.39
N MET A 467 -1.76 -2.68 14.58
CA MET A 467 -0.81 -3.17 13.56
C MET A 467 -1.31 -4.51 13.03
N GLY A 468 -1.91 -4.50 11.85
CA GLY A 468 -2.34 -5.69 11.12
C GLY A 468 -1.21 -6.32 10.31
N PHE A 469 -1.33 -7.61 10.01
CA PHE A 469 -0.43 -8.37 9.15
C PHE A 469 -1.27 -9.21 8.21
N ALA A 470 -1.08 -9.01 6.91
CA ALA A 470 -1.78 -9.75 5.87
C ALA A 470 -1.43 -11.26 5.93
N PRO A 471 -2.40 -12.16 5.66
CA PRO A 471 -2.25 -13.60 5.89
C PRO A 471 -1.01 -14.24 5.21
N GLY A 472 -0.59 -13.71 4.05
CA GLY A 472 0.57 -14.23 3.32
C GLY A 472 1.92 -13.83 3.90
N LEU A 473 2.01 -12.70 4.62
CA LEU A 473 3.29 -12.14 5.06
C LEU A 473 4.02 -13.02 6.09
N PRO A 474 3.37 -13.54 7.16
CA PRO A 474 4.03 -14.46 8.08
C PRO A 474 4.57 -15.73 7.39
N GLY A 475 3.90 -16.18 6.32
CA GLY A 475 4.34 -17.30 5.51
C GLY A 475 5.67 -17.05 4.79
N VAL A 476 5.94 -15.81 4.37
CA VAL A 476 7.20 -15.42 3.71
C VAL A 476 8.40 -15.60 4.65
N PHE A 477 8.20 -15.35 5.95
CA PHE A 477 9.26 -15.52 6.94
C PHE A 477 9.63 -16.99 7.20
N GLY A 478 8.85 -17.94 6.70
CA GLY A 478 9.23 -19.36 6.70
C GLY A 478 9.44 -19.98 8.08
N PHE A 479 8.95 -19.35 9.16
CA PHE A 479 9.11 -19.84 10.53
C PHE A 479 8.14 -20.98 10.88
N LEU A 480 7.11 -21.19 10.05
CA LEU A 480 5.99 -22.09 10.33
C LEU A 480 6.41 -23.56 10.48
N LYS A 481 6.24 -24.11 11.68
CA LYS A 481 6.18 -25.57 11.92
C LYS A 481 4.75 -25.96 12.32
N GLY A 482 3.88 -26.25 11.34
CA GLY A 482 2.50 -26.69 11.58
C GLY A 482 1.45 -25.98 10.72
N GLN A 483 0.17 -26.33 10.93
CA GLN A 483 -0.94 -25.86 10.08
C GLN A 483 -1.46 -24.44 10.41
N PHE A 484 -1.12 -23.87 11.59
CA PHE A 484 -1.63 -22.57 12.02
C PHE A 484 -0.51 -21.55 12.26
N VAL A 485 -0.70 -20.34 11.77
CA VAL A 485 0.31 -19.26 11.72
C VAL A 485 0.61 -18.65 13.10
N HIS A 486 -0.26 -18.84 14.09
CA HIS A 486 -0.20 -18.11 15.37
C HIS A 486 0.36 -18.91 16.55
N ASP A 487 0.72 -20.19 16.36
CA ASP A 487 1.21 -21.03 17.45
C ASP A 487 2.76 -21.10 17.52
N ASP A 488 3.47 -20.55 16.52
CA ASP A 488 4.94 -20.47 16.56
C ASP A 488 5.39 -19.18 17.24
N GLU A 489 6.07 -19.33 18.38
CA GLU A 489 6.60 -18.21 19.18
C GLU A 489 7.53 -17.28 18.39
N ARG A 490 8.22 -17.79 17.36
CA ARG A 490 9.08 -16.95 16.50
C ARG A 490 8.27 -16.08 15.56
N VAL A 491 7.12 -16.58 15.08
CA VAL A 491 6.17 -15.74 14.32
C VAL A 491 5.62 -14.66 15.24
N LYS A 492 5.18 -15.01 16.45
CA LYS A 492 4.64 -14.02 17.39
C LYS A 492 5.66 -12.93 17.72
N ALA A 493 6.91 -13.33 17.95
CA ALA A 493 8.01 -12.42 18.21
C ALA A 493 8.27 -11.49 17.01
N ALA A 494 8.32 -12.02 15.79
CA ALA A 494 8.50 -11.22 14.57
C ALA A 494 7.41 -10.16 14.43
N LEU A 495 6.13 -10.56 14.52
CA LEU A 495 5.01 -9.62 14.35
C LEU A 495 5.01 -8.55 15.44
N SER A 496 5.27 -8.92 16.69
CA SER A 496 5.35 -7.97 17.80
C SER A 496 6.51 -6.99 17.63
N GLU A 497 7.69 -7.46 17.19
CA GLU A 497 8.85 -6.60 16.96
C GLU A 497 8.61 -5.63 15.79
N LEU A 498 8.04 -6.10 14.67
CA LEU A 498 7.69 -5.25 13.52
C LEU A 498 6.67 -4.18 13.91
N ALA A 499 5.61 -4.56 14.65
CA ALA A 499 4.62 -3.63 15.19
C ALA A 499 5.29 -2.56 16.06
N GLN A 500 6.14 -2.97 17.00
CA GLN A 500 6.84 -2.04 17.89
C GLN A 500 7.73 -1.07 17.12
N ARG A 501 8.48 -1.54 16.13
CA ARG A 501 9.40 -0.71 15.33
C ARG A 501 8.65 0.29 14.47
N LYS A 502 7.58 -0.14 13.80
CA LYS A 502 6.72 0.75 13.01
C LYS A 502 6.10 1.84 13.87
N VAL A 503 5.57 1.48 15.04
CA VAL A 503 4.99 2.46 15.97
C VAL A 503 6.05 3.42 16.51
N ARG A 504 7.26 2.93 16.82
CA ARG A 504 8.39 3.81 17.19
C ARG A 504 8.71 4.82 16.08
N ASN A 505 8.77 4.38 14.83
CA ASN A 505 8.99 5.29 13.69
C ASN A 505 7.84 6.32 13.59
N MET A 506 6.58 5.87 13.70
CA MET A 506 5.42 6.76 13.70
C MET A 506 5.44 7.79 14.84
N LEU A 507 5.89 7.41 16.04
CA LEU A 507 6.07 8.32 17.17
C LEU A 507 7.11 9.42 16.87
N ARG A 508 8.23 9.06 16.23
CA ARG A 508 9.30 10.02 15.87
C ARG A 508 8.84 11.01 14.80
N THR A 509 7.94 10.58 13.92
CA THR A 509 7.43 11.36 12.79
C THR A 509 6.09 12.04 13.06
N ASP A 510 5.54 11.92 14.27
CA ASP A 510 4.20 12.36 14.65
C ASP A 510 3.07 11.85 13.71
N SER A 511 3.20 10.61 13.23
CA SER A 511 2.32 10.00 12.22
C SER A 511 1.53 8.78 12.74
N LEU A 512 1.21 8.75 14.03
CA LEU A 512 0.54 7.63 14.71
C LEU A 512 -0.82 7.26 14.11
N ASN A 513 -0.85 6.18 13.33
CA ASN A 513 -2.05 5.63 12.69
C ASN A 513 -2.03 4.10 12.66
N ASP A 514 -3.20 3.49 12.46
CA ASP A 514 -3.29 2.06 12.19
C ASP A 514 -2.60 1.71 10.85
N TYR A 515 -2.01 0.53 10.81
CA TYR A 515 -1.17 0.05 9.70
C TYR A 515 -1.41 -1.42 9.46
N ILE A 516 -1.33 -1.86 8.22
CA ILE A 516 -1.37 -3.28 7.87
C ILE A 516 -0.11 -3.58 7.06
N PHE A 517 0.70 -4.50 7.57
CA PHE A 517 1.86 -5.01 6.87
C PHE A 517 1.45 -6.03 5.80
N SER A 518 2.03 -5.94 4.62
CA SER A 518 1.90 -6.92 3.53
C SER A 518 3.28 -7.34 2.99
N SER A 519 3.28 -8.26 2.03
CA SER A 519 4.50 -8.59 1.26
C SER A 519 5.08 -7.38 0.52
N ASP A 520 4.29 -6.33 0.29
CA ASP A 520 4.77 -5.11 -0.36
C ASP A 520 5.77 -4.33 0.49
N ASP A 521 5.69 -4.47 1.82
CA ASP A 521 6.60 -3.79 2.73
C ASP A 521 8.03 -4.39 2.69
N LEU A 522 8.21 -5.58 2.12
CA LEU A 522 9.52 -6.21 1.99
C LEU A 522 10.38 -5.42 1.00
N PRO A 523 11.54 -4.88 1.42
CA PRO A 523 12.44 -4.17 0.52
C PRO A 523 12.99 -5.04 -0.61
N ASP A 524 13.08 -6.35 -0.37
CA ASP A 524 13.52 -7.35 -1.35
C ASP A 524 12.60 -8.56 -1.25
N ARG A 525 11.75 -8.73 -2.26
CA ARG A 525 10.73 -9.78 -2.33
C ARG A 525 11.29 -11.16 -2.71
N ASN A 526 12.56 -11.24 -3.11
CA ASN A 526 13.22 -12.53 -3.38
C ASN A 526 13.71 -13.21 -2.10
N LYS A 527 13.78 -12.47 -0.99
CA LYS A 527 14.15 -13.04 0.31
C LYS A 527 12.99 -13.82 0.89
N SER A 528 13.32 -14.89 1.60
CA SER A 528 12.38 -15.67 2.41
C SER A 528 13.04 -16.03 3.74
N GLY A 529 12.29 -16.66 4.64
CA GLY A 529 12.87 -17.12 5.89
C GLY A 529 13.21 -15.96 6.84
N PHE A 530 14.23 -16.18 7.65
CA PHE A 530 14.78 -15.17 8.56
C PHE A 530 15.31 -13.92 7.83
N ASP A 531 15.85 -14.08 6.61
CA ASP A 531 16.41 -12.97 5.84
C ASP A 531 15.33 -12.00 5.35
N ALA A 532 14.14 -12.51 4.99
CA ALA A 532 13.00 -11.66 4.65
C ALA A 532 12.54 -10.84 5.86
N TYR A 533 12.43 -11.50 7.02
CA TYR A 533 12.11 -10.85 8.28
C TYR A 533 13.10 -9.73 8.60
N VAL A 534 14.41 -10.03 8.60
CA VAL A 534 15.48 -9.05 8.87
C VAL A 534 15.42 -7.89 7.88
N SER A 535 15.22 -8.18 6.59
CA SER A 535 15.12 -7.15 5.55
C SER A 535 13.97 -6.19 5.80
N LEU A 536 12.79 -6.71 6.15
CA LEU A 536 11.63 -5.87 6.49
C LEU A 536 11.89 -5.09 7.78
N ARG A 537 12.35 -5.77 8.83
CA ARG A 537 12.63 -5.17 10.14
C ARG A 537 13.58 -3.98 10.04
N ASP A 538 14.69 -4.14 9.33
CA ASP A 538 15.73 -3.12 9.22
C ASP A 538 15.31 -1.95 8.33
N SER A 539 14.30 -2.14 7.46
CA SER A 539 13.71 -1.05 6.68
C SER A 539 12.90 -0.06 7.53
N LEU A 540 12.41 -0.49 8.70
CA LEU A 540 11.57 0.30 9.59
C LEU A 540 12.37 1.26 10.48
N ASP A 541 13.68 1.04 10.62
CA ASP A 541 14.59 1.84 11.46
C ASP A 541 15.17 3.07 10.74
N ARG A 542 14.72 3.36 9.51
CA ARG A 542 15.21 4.47 8.67
C ARG A 542 14.54 5.81 8.97
#